data_AF-A0A835NJT5-F1
#
_entry.id   AF-A0A835NJT5-F1
#
_cell.length_a   1.000
_cell.length_b   1.000
_cell.length_c   1.000
_cell.angle_alpha   90.00
_cell.angle_beta   90.00
_cell.angle_gamma   90.00
#
_symmetry.space_group_name_H-M   'P 1'
#
loop_
_entity.id
_entity.type
_entity.pdbx_description
1 polymer ?
#
loop_
_entity_poly.entity_id
_entity_poly.type
_entity_poly.pdbx_seq_one_letter_code
_entity_poly.pdbx_strand_id
1 'polypeptide(L)'
;MVTLYGVFTNHYSANGPSRCLLLELLDISVSELLLHSSNQGCSMWMIQHCARDVLEALAFLHHKGYVHADLKPRNILWSAEEECFKLIDFGLSFKEGNQDVKYIQTDGYRAPEAELQNCLAQAGLQSETECTSAVDLWSLGIVLLEMFSGMKLKHTVQSQEWKTNSSAIIDRIFASEGVVNSAIPAYHLRDLIKRYRSIFDNWCLKMCSACTYACLHKEAFTAAFPAHILEDIKEECQKYGPVVSLLIPKENPGKGQVFVEYANAGDSKAAQKMLTGKIFDGKFVVATFYPLSAYKRGYLYQNLL
;
A
#
# COMPACT_ATOMS: atom_id res chain seq x y z
N MET A 1 14.85 11.46 11.36
CA MET A 1 15.42 12.19 10.19
C MET A 1 16.88 12.42 10.44
N VAL A 2 17.70 12.54 9.39
CA VAL A 2 19.14 12.84 9.51
C VAL A 2 19.39 14.21 10.16
N THR A 3 20.39 14.28 11.01
CA THR A 3 20.80 15.44 11.78
C THR A 3 21.82 16.25 10.99
N LEU A 4 21.59 17.56 10.90
CA LEU A 4 22.52 18.52 10.31
C LEU A 4 23.31 19.21 11.42
N TYR A 5 24.62 18.97 11.47
CA TYR A 5 25.53 19.61 12.42
C TYR A 5 25.99 20.99 11.96
N GLY A 6 26.04 21.24 10.65
CA GLY A 6 26.43 22.55 10.15
C GLY A 6 26.49 22.66 8.63
N VAL A 7 26.64 23.89 8.17
CA VAL A 7 26.79 24.23 6.75
C VAL A 7 28.07 25.06 6.61
N PHE A 8 28.92 24.71 5.65
CA PHE A 8 30.16 25.45 5.37
C PHE A 8 30.38 25.58 3.86
N THR A 9 31.26 26.50 3.47
CA THR A 9 31.66 26.69 2.06
C THR A 9 33.09 26.23 1.88
N ASN A 10 33.31 25.25 1.01
CA ASN A 10 34.65 24.87 0.58
C ASN A 10 35.10 25.79 -0.55
N HIS A 11 35.99 26.73 -0.25
CA HIS A 11 36.57 27.66 -1.22
C HIS A 11 37.70 27.06 -2.07
N TYR A 12 38.17 25.85 -1.75
CA TYR A 12 39.33 25.21 -2.38
C TYR A 12 38.95 24.14 -3.41
N SER A 13 37.66 24.03 -3.77
CA SER A 13 37.22 23.09 -4.80
C SER A 13 37.72 23.52 -6.20
N ALA A 14 38.14 22.55 -7.00
CA ALA A 14 38.61 22.78 -8.38
C ALA A 14 37.57 23.48 -9.28
N ASN A 15 36.28 23.39 -8.93
CA ASN A 15 35.16 23.98 -9.67
C ASN A 15 34.65 25.29 -9.04
N GLY A 16 35.43 25.89 -8.14
CA GLY A 16 35.03 27.09 -7.38
C GLY A 16 34.34 26.75 -6.04
N PRO A 17 33.87 27.78 -5.32
CA PRO A 17 33.30 27.62 -3.99
C PRO A 17 32.06 26.72 -4.00
N SER A 18 32.08 25.67 -3.17
CA SER A 18 30.99 24.69 -3.06
C SER A 18 30.40 24.71 -1.65
N ARG A 19 29.06 24.70 -1.55
CA ARG A 19 28.37 24.56 -0.26
C ARG A 19 28.39 23.10 0.18
N CYS A 20 28.71 22.87 1.45
CA CYS A 20 28.83 21.55 2.05
C CYS A 20 27.92 21.46 3.27
N LEU A 21 27.29 20.29 3.44
CA LEU A 21 26.47 19.96 4.60
C LEU A 21 27.24 18.96 5.46
N LEU A 22 27.38 19.25 6.75
CA LEU A 22 27.93 18.33 7.74
C LEU A 22 26.76 17.61 8.41
N LEU A 23 26.56 16.34 8.08
CA LEU A 23 25.46 15.52 8.56
C LEU A 23 25.96 14.46 9.54
N GLU A 24 25.05 13.89 10.33
CA GLU A 24 25.34 12.64 11.04
C GLU A 24 25.72 11.53 10.07
N LEU A 25 26.66 10.67 10.49
CA LEU A 25 27.07 9.51 9.73
C LEU A 25 26.11 8.36 10.07
N LEU A 26 25.43 7.85 9.04
CA LEU A 26 24.51 6.73 9.14
C LEU A 26 25.12 5.47 8.52
N ASP A 27 24.53 4.33 8.83
CA ASP A 27 24.98 3.01 8.39
C ASP A 27 24.32 2.61 7.06
N ILE A 28 23.85 1.37 7.00
CA ILE A 28 23.30 0.75 5.81
C ILE A 28 21.94 1.34 5.42
N SER A 29 21.74 1.55 4.12
CA SER A 29 20.44 1.92 3.55
C SER A 29 19.52 0.72 3.39
N VAL A 30 18.20 0.95 3.35
CA VAL A 30 17.23 -0.10 3.00
C VAL A 30 17.53 -0.70 1.61
N SER A 31 18.07 0.10 0.69
CA SER A 31 18.51 -0.40 -0.62
C SER A 31 19.61 -1.46 -0.50
N GLU A 32 20.59 -1.25 0.37
CA GLU A 32 21.69 -2.20 0.60
C GLU A 32 21.23 -3.42 1.40
N LEU A 33 20.34 -3.23 2.38
CA LEU A 33 19.69 -4.34 3.10
C LEU A 33 18.96 -5.28 2.12
N LEU A 34 18.20 -4.72 1.17
CA LEU A 34 17.50 -5.49 0.14
C LEU A 34 18.46 -6.25 -0.78
N LEU A 35 19.60 -5.66 -1.13
CA LEU A 35 20.63 -6.34 -1.94
C LEU A 35 21.23 -7.55 -1.19
N HIS A 36 21.47 -7.44 0.11
CA HIS A 36 22.00 -8.54 0.93
C HIS A 36 20.96 -9.64 1.20
N SER A 37 19.67 -9.32 1.12
CA SER A 37 18.56 -10.24 1.44
C SER A 37 18.30 -11.31 0.37
N SER A 38 19.08 -11.37 -0.73
CA SER A 38 19.01 -12.42 -1.77
C SER A 38 17.59 -12.74 -2.29
N ASN A 39 16.75 -11.71 -2.48
CA ASN A 39 15.34 -11.81 -2.88
C ASN A 39 14.42 -12.57 -1.89
N GLN A 40 14.81 -12.71 -0.62
CA GLN A 40 14.02 -13.39 0.43
C GLN A 40 13.19 -12.43 1.30
N GLY A 41 13.19 -11.13 0.98
CA GLY A 41 12.57 -10.10 1.81
C GLY A 41 13.27 -9.92 3.16
N CYS A 42 12.84 -8.90 3.90
CA CYS A 42 13.30 -8.61 5.25
C CYS A 42 12.38 -9.26 6.30
N SER A 43 12.87 -9.42 7.53
CA SER A 43 12.03 -9.89 8.63
C SER A 43 10.90 -8.90 8.94
N MET A 44 9.77 -9.42 9.43
CA MET A 44 8.63 -8.58 9.83
C MET A 44 9.02 -7.55 10.89
N TRP A 45 9.92 -7.92 11.81
CA TRP A 45 10.45 -7.00 12.81
C TRP A 45 11.12 -5.78 12.16
N MET A 46 11.98 -6.01 11.16
CA MET A 46 12.69 -4.94 10.45
C MET A 46 11.73 -4.03 9.68
N ILE A 47 10.73 -4.63 9.02
CA ILE A 47 9.71 -3.91 8.25
C ILE A 47 8.86 -3.03 9.18
N GLN A 48 8.48 -3.53 10.36
CA GLN A 48 7.71 -2.76 11.35
C GLN A 48 8.50 -1.59 11.93
N HIS A 49 9.79 -1.79 12.22
CA HIS A 49 10.66 -0.72 12.73
C HIS A 49 10.84 0.37 11.68
N CYS A 50 11.15 -0.01 10.43
CA CYS A 50 11.23 0.92 9.32
C CYS A 50 9.92 1.70 9.12
N ALA A 51 8.78 1.02 9.10
CA ALA A 51 7.49 1.66 8.96
C ALA A 51 7.20 2.66 10.09
N ARG A 52 7.41 2.27 11.34
CA ARG A 52 7.20 3.15 12.51
C ARG A 52 8.08 4.39 12.43
N ASP A 53 9.39 4.22 12.29
CA ASP A 53 10.35 5.32 12.39
C ASP A 53 10.21 6.30 11.20
N VAL A 54 9.94 5.77 10.00
CA VAL A 54 9.68 6.60 8.82
C VAL A 54 8.34 7.34 8.94
N LEU A 55 7.28 6.69 9.45
CA LEU A 55 5.99 7.36 9.67
C LEU A 55 6.10 8.46 10.72
N GLU A 56 6.87 8.26 11.79
CA GLU A 56 7.13 9.31 12.79
C GLU A 56 7.89 10.49 12.18
N ALA A 57 8.92 10.22 11.36
CA ALA A 57 9.66 11.25 10.64
C ALA A 57 8.77 12.03 9.65
N LEU A 58 7.93 11.33 8.88
CA LEU A 58 6.97 11.95 7.96
C LEU A 58 5.92 12.76 8.71
N ALA A 59 5.36 12.24 9.80
CA ALA A 59 4.38 12.95 10.60
C ALA A 59 4.94 14.29 11.12
N PHE A 60 6.19 14.30 11.57
CA PHE A 60 6.88 15.54 11.93
C PHE A 60 7.04 16.48 10.74
N LEU A 61 7.55 15.98 9.60
CA LEU A 61 7.83 16.79 8.41
C LEU A 61 6.54 17.42 7.85
N HIS A 62 5.49 16.61 7.72
CA HIS A 62 4.17 17.01 7.22
C HIS A 62 3.51 17.99 8.19
N HIS A 63 3.66 17.83 9.51
CA HIS A 63 3.19 18.81 10.49
C HIS A 63 3.89 20.17 10.34
N LYS A 64 5.13 20.21 9.85
CA LYS A 64 5.84 21.45 9.48
C LYS A 64 5.45 22.00 8.11
N GLY A 65 4.54 21.33 7.40
CA GLY A 65 4.04 21.74 6.08
C GLY A 65 5.00 21.40 4.93
N TYR A 66 5.95 20.48 5.14
CA TYR A 66 6.87 20.03 4.11
C TYR A 66 6.51 18.63 3.64
N VAL A 67 6.71 18.38 2.35
CA VAL A 67 6.62 17.07 1.70
C VAL A 67 8.03 16.62 1.35
N HIS A 68 8.42 15.39 1.64
CA HIS A 68 9.77 14.91 1.35
C HIS A 68 9.98 14.72 -0.15
N ALA A 69 8.99 14.12 -0.82
CA ALA A 69 8.86 13.93 -2.26
C ALA A 69 9.96 13.07 -2.91
N ASP A 70 10.72 12.28 -2.15
CA ASP A 70 11.75 11.40 -2.70
C ASP A 70 12.03 10.15 -1.85
N LEU A 71 10.98 9.60 -1.23
CA LEU A 71 11.11 8.35 -0.49
C LEU A 71 11.44 7.20 -1.45
N LYS A 72 12.52 6.50 -1.14
CA LYS A 72 13.00 5.29 -1.82
C LYS A 72 13.95 4.54 -0.87
N PRO A 73 14.25 3.26 -1.10
CA PRO A 73 15.07 2.47 -0.19
C PRO A 73 16.45 3.06 0.09
N ARG A 74 17.02 3.80 -0.87
CA ARG A 74 18.32 4.46 -0.70
C ARG A 74 18.27 5.68 0.24
N ASN A 75 17.10 6.29 0.42
CA ASN A 75 16.94 7.50 1.24
C ASN A 75 16.42 7.18 2.65
N ILE A 76 16.43 5.91 3.05
CA ILE A 76 16.09 5.44 4.39
C ILE A 76 17.30 4.64 4.89
N LEU A 77 18.00 5.17 5.90
CA LEU A 77 19.22 4.56 6.44
C LEU A 77 19.02 4.16 7.90
N TRP A 78 19.75 3.13 8.33
CA TRP A 78 19.83 2.72 9.72
C TRP A 78 20.82 3.60 10.48
N SER A 79 20.48 3.93 11.73
CA SER A 79 21.41 4.46 12.72
C SER A 79 21.69 3.37 13.74
N ALA A 80 22.92 2.86 13.79
CA ALA A 80 23.34 1.90 14.82
C ALA A 80 23.42 2.53 16.22
N GLU A 81 23.66 3.83 16.29
CA GLU A 81 23.72 4.57 17.57
C GLU A 81 22.33 4.74 18.20
N GLU A 82 21.32 5.11 17.41
CA GLU A 82 19.95 5.32 17.90
C GLU A 82 19.03 4.10 17.71
N GLU A 83 19.55 3.02 17.11
CA GLU A 83 18.81 1.79 16.78
C GLU A 83 17.49 2.08 16.04
N CYS A 84 17.51 3.00 15.08
CA CYS A 84 16.33 3.43 14.34
C CYS A 84 16.60 3.73 12.86
N PHE A 85 15.53 3.78 12.06
CA PHE A 85 15.60 4.25 10.68
C PHE A 85 15.44 5.77 10.57
N LYS A 86 16.25 6.39 9.70
CA LYS A 86 16.24 7.83 9.45
C LYS A 86 16.10 8.15 7.96
N LEU A 87 15.27 9.14 7.67
CA LEU A 87 15.16 9.76 6.34
C LEU A 87 16.36 10.68 6.06
N ILE A 88 16.89 10.58 4.84
CA ILE A 88 17.93 11.46 4.28
C ILE A 88 17.44 12.07 2.97
N ASP A 89 18.23 13.02 2.44
CA ASP A 89 18.10 13.57 1.09
C ASP A 89 16.77 14.30 0.83
N PHE A 90 16.73 15.55 1.29
CA PHE A 90 15.61 16.47 1.13
C PHE A 90 15.71 17.33 -0.15
N GLY A 91 16.49 16.88 -1.15
CA GLY A 91 16.77 17.66 -2.35
C GLY A 91 15.55 17.95 -3.25
N LEU A 92 14.50 17.13 -3.13
CA LEU A 92 13.22 17.34 -3.82
C LEU A 92 12.10 17.80 -2.88
N SER A 93 12.40 18.04 -1.61
CA SER A 93 11.39 18.41 -0.64
C SER A 93 10.85 19.80 -0.91
N PHE A 94 9.53 19.96 -0.76
CA PHE A 94 8.85 21.22 -1.04
C PHE A 94 7.85 21.54 0.07
N LYS A 95 7.43 22.81 0.15
CA LYS A 95 6.40 23.24 1.10
C LYS A 95 5.02 23.08 0.44
N GLU A 96 4.09 22.44 1.14
CA GLU A 96 2.72 22.28 0.65
C GLU A 96 2.08 23.67 0.42
N GLY A 97 1.44 23.87 -0.74
CA GLY A 97 0.93 25.18 -1.17
C GLY A 97 1.97 26.10 -1.84
N ASN A 98 3.23 25.67 -1.94
CA ASN A 98 4.30 26.39 -2.62
C ASN A 98 5.30 25.40 -3.22
N GLN A 99 4.84 24.63 -4.20
CA GLN A 99 5.67 23.64 -4.88
C GLN A 99 6.59 24.31 -5.91
N ASP A 100 7.84 24.54 -5.51
CA ASP A 100 8.91 25.15 -6.32
C ASP A 100 9.65 24.14 -7.20
N VAL A 101 9.44 22.84 -6.97
CA VAL A 101 10.04 21.74 -7.74
C VAL A 101 9.05 21.19 -8.77
N LYS A 102 9.40 21.28 -10.05
CA LYS A 102 8.56 20.79 -11.17
C LYS A 102 8.46 19.27 -11.23
N TYR A 103 9.55 18.59 -10.93
CA TYR A 103 9.68 17.14 -11.03
C TYR A 103 9.87 16.54 -9.65
N ILE A 104 8.88 15.79 -9.20
CA ILE A 104 8.92 15.16 -7.87
C ILE A 104 8.92 13.64 -7.97
N GLN A 105 9.47 13.02 -6.93
CA GLN A 105 9.61 11.58 -6.71
C GLN A 105 10.45 10.85 -7.76
N THR A 106 11.25 9.89 -7.28
CA THR A 106 11.99 8.98 -8.14
C THR A 106 11.07 7.97 -8.84
N ASP A 107 11.36 7.65 -10.10
CA ASP A 107 10.67 6.60 -10.86
C ASP A 107 10.60 5.27 -10.09
N GLY A 108 9.42 4.66 -10.09
CA GLY A 108 9.15 3.41 -9.36
C GLY A 108 8.58 3.61 -7.96
N TYR A 109 8.75 4.80 -7.37
CA TYR A 109 8.18 5.17 -6.07
C TYR A 109 7.18 6.33 -6.18
N ARG A 110 6.92 6.79 -7.40
CA ARG A 110 6.09 7.96 -7.70
C ARG A 110 4.60 7.63 -7.57
N ALA A 111 3.87 8.53 -6.93
CA ALA A 111 2.43 8.47 -6.80
C ALA A 111 1.74 8.83 -8.12
N PRO A 112 0.52 8.33 -8.40
CA PRO A 112 -0.21 8.63 -9.63
C PRO A 112 -0.44 10.14 -9.86
N GLU A 113 -0.76 10.89 -8.80
CA GLU A 113 -0.93 12.34 -8.86
C GLU A 113 0.37 13.08 -9.20
N ALA A 114 1.51 12.59 -8.72
CA ALA A 114 2.82 13.13 -9.03
C ALA A 114 3.27 12.75 -10.45
N GLU A 115 2.92 11.56 -10.94
CA GLU A 115 3.14 11.16 -12.33
C GLU A 115 2.37 12.07 -13.28
N LEU A 116 1.08 12.31 -13.01
CA LEU A 116 0.26 13.24 -13.78
C LEU A 116 0.87 14.65 -13.79
N GLN A 117 1.27 15.15 -12.62
CA GLN A 117 1.91 16.46 -12.52
C GLN A 117 3.20 16.54 -13.33
N ASN A 118 4.08 15.54 -13.23
CA ASN A 118 5.34 15.50 -13.97
C ASN A 118 5.08 15.44 -15.49
N CYS A 119 4.07 14.69 -15.95
CA CYS A 119 3.67 14.66 -17.36
C CYS A 119 3.16 16.03 -17.85
N LEU A 120 2.33 16.71 -17.07
CA LEU A 120 1.86 18.06 -17.40
C LEU A 120 3.02 19.05 -17.47
N ALA A 121 3.94 18.99 -16.51
CA ALA A 121 5.14 19.83 -16.50
C ALA A 121 6.04 19.59 -17.74
N GLN A 122 6.17 18.35 -18.21
CA GLN A 122 6.88 18.02 -19.46
C GLN A 122 6.18 18.62 -20.69
N ALA A 123 4.85 18.63 -20.69
CA ALA A 123 4.05 19.25 -21.74
C ALA A 123 4.02 20.80 -21.65
N GLY A 124 4.71 21.41 -20.68
CA GLY A 124 4.69 22.85 -20.44
C GLY A 124 3.38 23.37 -19.85
N LEU A 125 2.54 22.46 -19.34
CA LEU A 125 1.25 22.77 -18.70
C LEU A 125 1.41 22.82 -17.18
N GLN A 126 0.57 23.62 -16.53
CA GLN A 126 0.48 23.64 -15.07
C GLN A 126 -0.65 22.73 -14.60
N SER A 127 -0.39 21.95 -13.56
CA SER A 127 -1.43 21.22 -12.86
C SER A 127 -2.28 22.20 -12.05
N GLU A 128 -3.61 22.07 -12.14
CA GLU A 128 -4.53 22.85 -11.29
C GLU A 128 -4.51 22.36 -9.82
N THR A 129 -4.00 21.16 -9.58
CA THR A 129 -3.91 20.55 -8.24
C THR A 129 -2.46 20.24 -7.90
N GLU A 130 -1.98 20.78 -6.78
CA GLU A 130 -0.65 20.50 -6.24
C GLU A 130 -0.61 19.14 -5.54
N CYS A 131 0.57 18.51 -5.51
CA CYS A 131 0.77 17.28 -4.78
C CYS A 131 0.76 17.55 -3.27
N THR A 132 0.00 16.73 -2.54
CA THR A 132 -0.07 16.78 -1.07
C THR A 132 0.96 15.85 -0.43
N SER A 133 1.14 15.96 0.89
CA SER A 133 1.93 15.02 1.71
C SER A 133 1.60 13.53 1.51
N ALA A 134 0.42 13.20 0.96
CA ALA A 134 0.03 11.84 0.61
C ALA A 134 0.99 11.13 -0.37
N VAL A 135 1.74 11.87 -1.19
CA VAL A 135 2.70 11.27 -2.13
C VAL A 135 3.83 10.53 -1.41
N ASP A 136 4.24 10.98 -0.22
CA ASP A 136 5.27 10.30 0.59
C ASP A 136 4.77 8.95 1.12
N LEU A 137 3.48 8.88 1.48
CA LEU A 137 2.85 7.65 1.97
C LEU A 137 2.74 6.61 0.87
N TRP A 138 2.49 7.03 -0.37
CA TRP A 138 2.59 6.16 -1.54
C TRP A 138 3.98 5.56 -1.67
N SER A 139 5.02 6.40 -1.69
CA SER A 139 6.41 5.95 -1.80
C SER A 139 6.79 4.99 -0.68
N LEU A 140 6.41 5.28 0.56
CA LEU A 140 6.63 4.39 1.69
C LEU A 140 5.96 3.04 1.51
N GLY A 141 4.71 3.00 1.01
CA GLY A 141 4.01 1.77 0.70
C GLY A 141 4.78 0.88 -0.28
N ILE A 142 5.36 1.47 -1.33
CA ILE A 142 6.22 0.74 -2.28
C ILE A 142 7.49 0.24 -1.58
N VAL A 143 8.17 1.06 -0.79
CA VAL A 143 9.36 0.63 -0.02
C VAL A 143 9.06 -0.57 0.86
N LEU A 144 7.96 -0.54 1.61
CA LEU A 144 7.58 -1.62 2.52
C LEU A 144 7.23 -2.91 1.75
N LEU A 145 6.62 -2.79 0.57
CA LEU A 145 6.37 -3.95 -0.30
C LEU A 145 7.67 -4.52 -0.89
N GLU A 146 8.64 -3.69 -1.25
CA GLU A 146 9.96 -4.15 -1.66
C GLU A 146 10.68 -4.86 -0.50
N MET A 147 10.64 -4.27 0.71
CA MET A 147 11.17 -4.92 1.92
C MET A 147 10.48 -6.24 2.22
N PHE A 148 9.16 -6.33 2.07
CA PHE A 148 8.41 -7.56 2.33
C PHE A 148 8.72 -8.65 1.30
N SER A 149 8.70 -8.31 0.01
CA SER A 149 8.83 -9.27 -1.08
C SER A 149 10.27 -9.61 -1.44
N GLY A 150 11.23 -8.74 -1.08
CA GLY A 150 12.60 -8.79 -1.58
C GLY A 150 12.74 -8.47 -3.07
N MET A 151 11.65 -8.13 -3.76
CA MET A 151 11.63 -7.82 -5.19
C MET A 151 11.70 -6.31 -5.41
N LYS A 152 12.50 -5.87 -6.39
CA LYS A 152 12.43 -4.49 -6.88
C LYS A 152 11.16 -4.31 -7.71
N LEU A 153 10.28 -3.43 -7.26
CA LEU A 153 8.96 -3.20 -7.86
C LEU A 153 8.96 -2.09 -8.92
N LYS A 154 10.09 -1.38 -9.12
CA LYS A 154 10.21 -0.26 -10.06
C LYS A 154 9.57 -0.51 -11.44
N HIS A 155 9.80 -1.69 -12.02
CA HIS A 155 9.25 -2.05 -13.34
C HIS A 155 7.82 -2.60 -13.25
N THR A 156 7.49 -3.29 -12.15
CA THR A 156 6.16 -3.84 -11.91
C THR A 156 5.13 -2.72 -11.79
N VAL A 157 5.41 -1.66 -11.02
CA VAL A 157 4.44 -0.58 -10.80
C VAL A 157 4.14 0.25 -12.06
N GLN A 158 5.02 0.20 -13.05
CA GLN A 158 4.83 0.88 -14.33
C GLN A 158 4.11 0.02 -15.37
N SER A 159 4.04 -1.30 -15.15
CA SER A 159 3.47 -2.23 -16.11
C SER A 159 1.98 -1.96 -16.29
N GLN A 160 1.48 -2.21 -17.51
CA GLN A 160 0.05 -2.12 -17.78
C GLN A 160 -0.74 -3.11 -16.90
N GLU A 161 -0.12 -4.24 -16.54
CA GLU A 161 -0.67 -5.23 -15.63
C GLU A 161 -0.91 -4.63 -14.24
N TRP A 162 0.04 -3.87 -13.69
CA TRP A 162 -0.14 -3.17 -12.41
C TRP A 162 -1.19 -2.08 -12.49
N LYS A 163 -1.19 -1.28 -13.55
CA LYS A 163 -2.21 -0.24 -13.75
C LYS A 163 -3.64 -0.83 -13.80
N THR A 164 -3.77 -2.05 -14.31
CA THR A 164 -5.08 -2.70 -14.50
C THR A 164 -5.47 -3.59 -13.32
N ASN A 165 -4.50 -4.11 -12.56
CA ASN A 165 -4.75 -5.18 -11.59
C ASN A 165 -3.84 -5.14 -10.34
N SER A 166 -3.45 -3.94 -9.90
CA SER A 166 -2.57 -3.73 -8.74
C SER A 166 -3.00 -4.49 -7.49
N SER A 167 -4.30 -4.53 -7.18
CA SER A 167 -4.85 -5.26 -6.02
C SER A 167 -4.49 -6.75 -6.07
N ALA A 168 -4.72 -7.42 -7.21
CA ALA A 168 -4.43 -8.86 -7.31
C ALA A 168 -2.92 -9.14 -7.31
N ILE A 169 -2.10 -8.24 -7.83
CA ILE A 169 -0.64 -8.37 -7.76
C ILE A 169 -0.16 -8.28 -6.31
N ILE A 170 -0.69 -7.32 -5.55
CA ILE A 170 -0.39 -7.16 -4.13
C ILE A 170 -0.83 -8.41 -3.35
N ASP A 171 -2.05 -8.91 -3.60
CA ASP A 171 -2.55 -10.13 -2.96
C ASP A 171 -1.66 -11.35 -3.27
N ARG A 172 -1.17 -11.47 -4.51
CA ARG A 172 -0.22 -12.52 -4.91
C ARG A 172 1.13 -12.40 -4.20
N ILE A 173 1.64 -11.18 -4.03
CA ILE A 173 2.88 -10.92 -3.28
C ILE A 173 2.72 -11.41 -1.84
N PHE A 174 1.59 -11.11 -1.20
CA PHE A 174 1.30 -11.57 0.17
C PHE A 174 0.99 -13.07 0.28
N ALA A 175 0.58 -13.73 -0.81
CA ALA A 175 0.24 -15.17 -0.84
C ALA A 175 1.40 -16.10 -1.26
N SER A 176 2.53 -15.56 -1.71
CA SER A 176 3.70 -16.33 -2.18
C SER A 176 4.30 -17.21 -1.08
N GLU A 177 4.35 -18.53 -1.30
CA GLU A 177 4.95 -19.54 -0.38
C GLU A 177 6.49 -19.48 -0.31
N GLY A 178 7.15 -18.66 -1.13
CA GLY A 178 8.61 -18.48 -1.12
C GLY A 178 9.16 -17.63 0.02
N VAL A 179 8.29 -17.10 0.88
CA VAL A 179 8.65 -16.18 1.97
C VAL A 179 8.85 -16.97 3.27
N VAL A 180 10.00 -17.65 3.37
CA VAL A 180 10.38 -18.44 4.55
C VAL A 180 10.93 -17.50 5.62
N ASN A 181 10.03 -16.94 6.43
CA ASN A 181 10.24 -16.60 7.85
C ASN A 181 8.88 -16.36 8.50
N SER A 182 8.10 -17.44 8.56
CA SER A 182 6.82 -17.56 9.24
C SER A 182 7.01 -17.60 10.76
N ALA A 183 7.32 -16.45 11.34
CA ALA A 183 7.04 -16.19 12.75
C ALA A 183 6.61 -14.72 12.87
N ILE A 184 5.29 -14.53 12.73
CA ILE A 184 4.47 -13.30 12.86
C ILE A 184 3.78 -12.95 11.53
N PRO A 185 2.48 -13.29 11.35
CA PRO A 185 1.79 -13.22 10.06
C PRO A 185 1.64 -11.80 9.51
N ALA A 186 1.46 -11.69 8.19
CA ALA A 186 1.03 -10.48 7.46
C ALA A 186 -0.16 -9.72 8.09
N TYR A 187 -0.89 -10.36 9.02
CA TYR A 187 -1.79 -9.71 9.97
C TYR A 187 -1.16 -8.49 10.66
N HIS A 188 0.08 -8.51 11.14
CA HIS A 188 0.64 -7.33 11.84
C HIS A 188 1.04 -6.19 10.91
N LEU A 189 1.38 -6.44 9.65
CA LEU A 189 1.52 -5.36 8.67
C LEU A 189 0.14 -4.73 8.40
N ARG A 190 -0.88 -5.58 8.20
CA ARG A 190 -2.28 -5.15 8.08
C ARG A 190 -2.79 -4.44 9.35
N ASP A 191 -2.37 -4.85 10.54
CA ASP A 191 -2.78 -4.27 11.84
C ASP A 191 -2.02 -2.98 12.17
N LEU A 192 -0.75 -2.87 11.76
CA LEU A 192 0.02 -1.63 11.77
C LEU A 192 -0.61 -0.62 10.79
N ILE A 193 -0.94 -1.04 9.57
CA ILE A 193 -1.68 -0.26 8.56
C ILE A 193 -3.08 0.14 9.10
N LYS A 194 -3.75 -0.75 9.83
CA LYS A 194 -5.05 -0.45 10.49
C LYS A 194 -4.92 0.46 11.72
N ARG A 195 -3.81 0.45 12.46
CA ARG A 195 -3.57 1.38 13.60
C ARG A 195 -3.35 2.81 13.10
N TYR A 196 -2.76 2.97 11.92
CA TYR A 196 -2.67 4.25 11.21
C TYR A 196 -3.91 4.55 10.33
N ARG A 197 -5.09 4.02 10.73
CA ARG A 197 -6.36 4.03 9.97
C ARG A 197 -6.72 5.36 9.31
N SER A 198 -6.55 6.49 10.01
CA SER A 198 -6.93 7.79 9.45
C SER A 198 -5.98 8.27 8.33
N ILE A 199 -4.75 7.76 8.31
CA ILE A 199 -3.73 8.08 7.30
C ILE A 199 -3.91 7.19 6.07
N PHE A 200 -4.27 5.91 6.26
CA PHE A 200 -4.43 4.93 5.18
C PHE A 200 -5.85 4.84 4.59
N ASP A 201 -6.91 5.24 5.30
CA ASP A 201 -8.25 5.36 4.69
C ASP A 201 -8.23 6.38 3.54
N ASN A 202 -7.38 7.41 3.63
CA ASN A 202 -7.07 8.32 2.50
C ASN A 202 -6.19 7.66 1.41
N TRP A 203 -5.37 6.66 1.74
CA TRP A 203 -4.48 5.97 0.80
C TRP A 203 -5.26 5.04 -0.16
N CYS A 204 -6.20 4.23 0.35
CA CYS A 204 -7.09 3.43 -0.50
C CYS A 204 -8.09 4.29 -1.29
N LEU A 205 -8.60 5.38 -0.70
CA LEU A 205 -9.52 6.30 -1.39
C LEU A 205 -8.80 7.11 -2.50
N LYS A 206 -7.54 7.54 -2.29
CA LYS A 206 -6.76 8.27 -3.30
C LYS A 206 -6.16 7.37 -4.39
N MET A 207 -5.77 6.12 -4.06
CA MET A 207 -5.49 5.09 -5.08
C MET A 207 -6.67 4.91 -6.03
N CYS A 208 -7.89 4.92 -5.48
CA CYS A 208 -9.10 4.78 -6.28
C CYS A 208 -9.44 6.07 -7.04
N SER A 209 -9.21 7.26 -6.46
CA SER A 209 -9.55 8.56 -7.09
C SER A 209 -8.59 9.00 -8.18
N ALA A 210 -7.30 8.65 -8.11
CA ALA A 210 -6.31 9.07 -9.09
C ALA A 210 -6.40 8.29 -10.43
N CYS A 211 -6.91 7.05 -10.39
CA CYS A 211 -7.32 6.34 -11.59
C CYS A 211 -8.65 6.86 -12.18
N THR A 212 -9.41 7.70 -11.47
CA THR A 212 -10.72 8.18 -11.95
C THR A 212 -10.62 9.44 -12.81
N TYR A 213 -9.61 10.30 -12.60
CA TYR A 213 -9.53 11.58 -13.33
C TYR A 213 -9.10 11.45 -14.80
N ALA A 214 -8.45 10.36 -15.19
CA ALA A 214 -8.02 10.15 -16.58
C ALA A 214 -9.01 9.33 -17.43
N CYS A 215 -10.08 8.74 -16.84
CA CYS A 215 -10.92 7.79 -17.57
C CYS A 215 -12.42 8.06 -17.64
N LEU A 216 -13.02 8.99 -16.87
CA LEU A 216 -14.49 9.15 -16.94
C LEU A 216 -14.93 10.61 -16.94
N HIS A 217 -14.92 11.17 -18.15
CA HIS A 217 -16.03 12.01 -18.59
C HIS A 217 -17.34 11.22 -18.42
N LYS A 218 -18.33 11.88 -17.79
CA LYS A 218 -19.77 11.58 -17.71
C LYS A 218 -20.24 10.48 -16.74
N GLU A 219 -21.04 10.97 -15.79
CA GLU A 219 -22.25 10.38 -15.21
C GLU A 219 -22.11 9.02 -14.50
N ALA A 220 -21.99 9.03 -13.17
CA ALA A 220 -22.84 8.29 -12.23
C ALA A 220 -22.17 8.16 -10.85
N PHE A 221 -22.46 9.06 -9.91
CA PHE A 221 -22.25 8.77 -8.49
C PHE A 221 -23.40 9.32 -7.64
N THR A 222 -24.55 8.68 -7.81
CA THR A 222 -25.58 8.53 -6.77
C THR A 222 -26.38 7.25 -7.06
N ALA A 223 -25.98 6.09 -6.54
CA ALA A 223 -26.85 4.91 -6.46
C ALA A 223 -26.32 3.83 -5.49
N ALA A 224 -27.23 3.19 -4.78
CA ALA A 224 -27.03 2.09 -3.86
C ALA A 224 -26.35 0.86 -4.50
N PHE A 225 -25.76 -0.01 -3.68
CA PHE A 225 -25.27 -1.34 -4.08
C PHE A 225 -26.33 -2.05 -4.96
N PRO A 226 -26.02 -2.46 -6.20
CA PRO A 226 -27.07 -2.86 -7.11
C PRO A 226 -27.50 -4.31 -6.85
N ALA A 227 -28.79 -4.59 -7.02
CA ALA A 227 -29.40 -5.90 -6.79
C ALA A 227 -28.82 -7.05 -7.64
N HIS A 228 -28.14 -6.76 -8.75
CA HIS A 228 -27.64 -7.78 -9.69
C HIS A 228 -26.58 -8.72 -9.08
N ILE A 229 -25.72 -8.22 -8.18
CA ILE A 229 -24.63 -9.04 -7.59
C ILE A 229 -25.20 -10.19 -6.74
N LEU A 230 -26.34 -9.97 -6.08
CA LEU A 230 -26.98 -11.01 -5.26
C LEU A 230 -27.56 -12.14 -6.11
N GLU A 231 -28.10 -11.80 -7.27
CA GLU A 231 -28.59 -12.78 -8.24
C GLU A 231 -27.44 -13.57 -8.86
N ASP A 232 -26.36 -12.90 -9.28
CA ASP A 232 -25.19 -13.56 -9.86
C ASP A 232 -24.53 -14.57 -8.90
N ILE A 233 -24.35 -14.17 -7.63
CA ILE A 233 -23.77 -15.06 -6.62
C ILE A 233 -24.72 -16.22 -6.33
N LYS A 234 -26.03 -15.96 -6.27
CA LYS A 234 -27.03 -17.00 -6.01
C LYS A 234 -27.07 -18.01 -7.15
N GLU A 235 -27.07 -17.55 -8.41
CA GLU A 235 -27.03 -18.42 -9.60
C GLU A 235 -25.79 -19.31 -9.63
N GLU A 236 -24.61 -18.74 -9.35
CA GLU A 236 -23.38 -19.53 -9.31
C GLU A 236 -23.40 -20.53 -8.16
N CYS A 237 -23.83 -20.13 -6.97
CA CYS A 237 -23.87 -21.00 -5.79
C CYS A 237 -24.87 -22.15 -5.97
N GLN A 238 -25.99 -21.92 -6.67
CA GLN A 238 -27.01 -22.92 -6.96
C GLN A 238 -26.53 -24.06 -7.86
N LYS A 239 -25.42 -23.89 -8.60
CA LYS A 239 -24.81 -24.96 -9.42
C LYS A 239 -24.28 -26.13 -8.58
N TYR A 240 -24.01 -25.90 -7.29
CA TYR A 240 -23.43 -26.89 -6.39
C TYR A 240 -24.46 -27.52 -5.44
N GLY A 241 -25.67 -26.96 -5.38
CA GLY A 241 -26.77 -27.45 -4.55
C GLY A 241 -27.75 -26.36 -4.14
N PRO A 242 -28.89 -26.73 -3.53
CA PRO A 242 -29.92 -25.78 -3.11
C PRO A 242 -29.42 -24.83 -2.02
N VAL A 243 -29.43 -23.53 -2.34
CA VAL A 243 -29.10 -22.43 -1.42
C VAL A 243 -30.35 -22.04 -0.63
N VAL A 244 -30.25 -22.07 0.70
CA VAL A 244 -31.31 -21.75 1.67
C VAL A 244 -31.34 -20.25 1.97
N SER A 245 -30.18 -19.65 2.21
CA SER A 245 -30.07 -18.22 2.51
C SER A 245 -28.73 -17.66 2.04
N LEU A 246 -28.71 -16.36 1.71
CA LEU A 246 -27.52 -15.62 1.31
C LEU A 246 -27.52 -14.26 2.01
N LEU A 247 -26.43 -13.91 2.67
CA LEU A 247 -26.30 -12.70 3.48
C LEU A 247 -24.98 -11.97 3.17
N ILE A 248 -25.08 -10.66 2.95
CA ILE A 248 -23.94 -9.76 2.80
C ILE A 248 -24.06 -8.68 3.90
N PRO A 249 -23.17 -8.67 4.91
CA PRO A 249 -23.21 -7.65 5.95
C PRO A 249 -22.88 -6.27 5.40
N LYS A 250 -23.72 -5.28 5.73
CA LYS A 250 -23.55 -3.87 5.30
C LYS A 250 -22.52 -3.11 6.15
N GLU A 251 -22.31 -3.54 7.40
CA GLU A 251 -21.43 -2.92 8.38
C GLU A 251 -20.54 -3.96 9.08
N ASN A 252 -19.51 -3.51 9.79
CA ASN A 252 -18.69 -4.42 10.60
C ASN A 252 -19.49 -4.92 11.81
N PRO A 253 -19.28 -6.17 12.25
CA PRO A 253 -18.37 -7.18 11.70
C PRO A 253 -18.96 -7.92 10.48
N GLY A 254 -18.10 -8.27 9.51
CA GLY A 254 -18.48 -9.07 8.33
C GLY A 254 -18.61 -8.30 7.00
N LYS A 255 -18.32 -6.99 6.99
CA LYS A 255 -18.28 -6.20 5.76
C LYS A 255 -17.26 -6.78 4.77
N GLY A 256 -17.69 -7.07 3.55
CA GLY A 256 -16.87 -7.68 2.50
C GLY A 256 -16.89 -9.22 2.46
N GLN A 257 -17.69 -9.86 3.30
CA GLN A 257 -17.93 -11.31 3.26
C GLN A 257 -19.33 -11.62 2.73
N VAL A 258 -19.46 -12.78 2.08
CA VAL A 258 -20.74 -13.33 1.64
C VAL A 258 -20.97 -14.65 2.34
N PHE A 259 -22.10 -14.76 3.01
CA PHE A 259 -22.48 -15.94 3.77
C PHE A 259 -23.57 -16.68 3.01
N VAL A 260 -23.29 -17.93 2.64
CA VAL A 260 -24.21 -18.78 1.88
C VAL A 260 -24.54 -20.02 2.70
N GLU A 261 -25.83 -20.22 2.99
CA GLU A 261 -26.34 -21.41 3.65
C GLU A 261 -26.86 -22.39 2.59
N TYR A 262 -26.37 -23.63 2.60
CA TYR A 262 -26.84 -24.71 1.74
C TYR A 262 -27.74 -25.65 2.53
N ALA A 263 -28.68 -26.32 1.84
CA ALA A 263 -29.57 -27.28 2.49
C ALA A 263 -28.81 -28.51 3.03
N ASN A 264 -27.72 -28.91 2.36
CA ASN A 264 -26.90 -30.06 2.75
C ASN A 264 -25.44 -29.69 2.98
N ALA A 265 -24.82 -30.34 3.97
CA ALA A 265 -23.40 -30.16 4.26
C ALA A 265 -22.49 -30.66 3.11
N GLY A 266 -22.91 -31.67 2.35
CA GLY A 266 -22.18 -32.15 1.17
C GLY A 266 -22.04 -31.06 0.10
N ASP A 267 -23.15 -30.40 -0.22
CA ASP A 267 -23.23 -29.35 -1.24
C ASP A 267 -22.37 -28.13 -0.87
N SER A 268 -22.42 -27.71 0.41
CA SER A 268 -21.55 -26.62 0.88
C SER A 268 -20.06 -26.94 0.82
N LYS A 269 -19.65 -28.20 1.03
CA LYS A 269 -18.25 -28.63 0.89
C LYS A 269 -17.83 -28.72 -0.57
N ALA A 270 -18.72 -29.17 -1.46
CA ALA A 270 -18.48 -29.16 -2.89
C ALA A 270 -18.35 -27.73 -3.42
N ALA A 271 -19.26 -26.83 -3.04
CA ALA A 271 -19.19 -25.41 -3.33
C ALA A 271 -17.89 -24.79 -2.79
N GLN A 272 -17.51 -25.09 -1.55
CA GLN A 272 -16.26 -24.62 -0.96
C GLN A 272 -15.05 -25.01 -1.83
N LYS A 273 -14.95 -26.29 -2.19
CA LYS A 273 -13.82 -26.81 -2.97
C LYS A 273 -13.76 -26.23 -4.38
N MET A 274 -14.91 -25.96 -5.00
CA MET A 274 -14.99 -25.51 -6.39
C MET A 274 -14.98 -23.99 -6.55
N LEU A 275 -15.42 -23.24 -5.55
CA LEU A 275 -15.41 -21.77 -5.54
C LEU A 275 -14.09 -21.22 -4.99
N THR A 276 -13.45 -21.91 -4.04
CA THR A 276 -12.11 -21.53 -3.58
C THR A 276 -11.15 -21.61 -4.75
N GLY A 277 -10.48 -20.50 -5.09
CA GLY A 277 -9.60 -20.45 -6.25
C GLY A 277 -10.18 -19.75 -7.48
N LYS A 278 -11.50 -19.51 -7.52
CA LYS A 278 -12.14 -18.83 -8.65
C LYS A 278 -12.07 -17.31 -8.52
N ILE A 279 -12.15 -16.64 -9.66
CA ILE A 279 -12.17 -15.18 -9.77
C ILE A 279 -13.57 -14.75 -10.18
N PHE A 280 -14.19 -13.86 -9.40
CA PHE A 280 -15.48 -13.24 -9.69
C PHE A 280 -15.31 -11.73 -9.66
N ASP A 281 -15.63 -11.04 -10.76
CA ASP A 281 -15.50 -9.58 -10.87
C ASP A 281 -14.11 -9.08 -10.42
N GLY A 282 -13.05 -9.78 -10.86
CA GLY A 282 -11.66 -9.47 -10.49
C GLY A 282 -11.26 -9.84 -9.05
N LYS A 283 -12.15 -10.41 -8.24
CA LYS A 283 -11.88 -10.80 -6.84
C LYS A 283 -11.70 -12.29 -6.69
N PHE A 284 -10.66 -12.70 -5.96
CA PHE A 284 -10.39 -14.09 -5.66
C PHE A 284 -11.31 -14.59 -4.55
N VAL A 285 -11.99 -15.71 -4.78
CA VAL A 285 -12.91 -16.29 -3.82
C VAL A 285 -12.16 -17.27 -2.91
N VAL A 286 -12.25 -17.02 -1.61
CA VAL A 286 -11.83 -17.95 -0.56
C VAL A 286 -13.06 -18.42 0.18
N ALA A 287 -13.48 -19.67 -0.04
CA ALA A 287 -14.64 -20.23 0.62
C ALA A 287 -14.21 -21.05 1.85
N THR A 288 -14.89 -20.84 2.97
CA THR A 288 -14.67 -21.61 4.21
C THR A 288 -15.97 -22.28 4.62
N PHE A 289 -15.92 -23.59 4.85
CA PHE A 289 -17.07 -24.32 5.38
C PHE A 289 -17.22 -24.09 6.88
N TYR A 290 -18.45 -23.79 7.31
CA TYR A 290 -18.82 -23.69 8.71
C TYR A 290 -19.99 -24.63 9.02
N PRO A 291 -19.97 -25.37 10.15
CA PRO A 291 -21.13 -26.12 10.60
C PRO A 291 -22.27 -25.17 11.01
N LEU A 292 -23.53 -25.61 10.82
CA LEU A 292 -24.73 -24.81 11.08
C LEU A 292 -24.80 -24.23 12.50
N SER A 293 -24.21 -24.92 13.48
CA SER A 293 -24.13 -24.49 14.87
C SER A 293 -23.21 -23.29 15.10
N ALA A 294 -22.27 -23.01 14.19
CA ALA A 294 -21.43 -21.81 14.18
C ALA A 294 -22.09 -20.66 13.43
N TYR A 295 -22.85 -20.97 12.37
CA TYR A 295 -23.63 -19.99 11.57
C TYR A 295 -24.74 -19.32 12.39
N LYS A 296 -25.56 -20.11 13.10
CA LYS A 296 -26.76 -19.61 13.80
C LYS A 296 -26.47 -18.91 15.13
N ARG A 297 -25.32 -19.14 15.76
CA ARG A 297 -24.98 -18.55 17.08
C ARG A 297 -24.36 -17.16 16.99
N GLY A 298 -24.26 -16.55 15.80
CA GLY A 298 -23.63 -15.23 15.65
C GLY A 298 -22.14 -15.20 16.02
N TYR A 299 -21.49 -16.37 16.18
CA TYR A 299 -20.07 -16.49 16.51
C TYR A 299 -19.16 -15.81 15.48
N LEU A 300 -19.64 -15.67 14.23
CA LEU A 300 -18.96 -14.96 13.15
C LEU A 300 -18.91 -13.43 13.36
N TYR A 301 -19.79 -12.87 14.19
CA TYR A 301 -19.85 -11.44 14.48
C TYR A 301 -19.07 -11.06 15.74
N GLN A 302 -18.83 -11.98 16.69
CA GLN A 302 -18.36 -11.59 18.03
C GLN A 302 -16.93 -11.99 18.39
N ASN A 303 -16.32 -12.99 17.73
CA ASN A 303 -15.02 -13.54 18.18
C ASN A 303 -13.80 -13.07 17.37
N LEU A 304 -13.77 -11.79 16.97
CA LEU A 304 -12.57 -11.11 16.45
C LEU A 304 -12.00 -10.12 17.48
N LEU A 305 -12.12 -10.44 18.79
CA LEU A 305 -11.47 -9.73 19.90
C LEU A 305 -10.13 -10.39 20.23
#